data_AF-V9SFD2-F1
#
_entry.id   AF-V9SFD2-F1
#
_cell.length_a   1.000
_cell.length_b   1.000
_cell.length_c   1.000
_cell.angle_alpha   90.00
_cell.angle_beta   90.00
_cell.angle_gamma   90.00
#
_symmetry.space_group_name_H-M   'P 1'
#
loop_
_entity.id
_entity.type
_entity.pdbx_description
1 polymer ?
#
loop_
_entity_poly.entity_id
_entity_poly.type
_entity_poly.pdbx_seq_one_letter_code
_entity_poly.pdbx_strand_id
1 'polypeptide(L)'
;VIVFSNRGKLYEFCSVPSMMKTLERYQKCSYGGSESNFQVKENQLVQSSRQEYMKLKARLEALQRSQRNLLGEDLGTLSVKELDYLEKQLDMSLKEIRSTRTQQMLDQLTDLQRREQVL
;
A
#
# COMPACT_ATOMS: atom_id res chain seq x y z
N VAL A 1 36.30 1.83 33.77
CA VAL A 1 35.30 1.02 34.51
C VAL A 1 34.65 1.95 35.51
N ILE A 2 33.32 2.10 35.45
CA ILE A 2 32.57 2.90 36.43
C ILE A 2 31.94 1.91 37.41
N VAL A 3 32.31 1.96 38.68
CA VAL A 3 31.84 1.05 39.73
C VAL A 3 30.95 1.84 40.68
N PHE A 4 29.71 1.39 40.86
CA PHE A 4 28.75 2.03 41.76
C PHE A 4 28.68 1.27 43.09
N SER A 5 28.86 1.99 44.20
CA SER A 5 28.59 1.49 45.55
C SER A 5 27.11 1.70 45.89
N ASN A 6 26.50 0.73 46.57
CA ASN A 6 25.11 0.82 47.05
C ASN A 6 24.87 1.94 48.08
N ARG A 7 25.91 2.61 48.59
CA ARG A 7 25.79 3.73 49.53
C ARG A 7 25.64 5.10 48.86
N GLY A 8 25.47 5.15 47.53
CA GLY A 8 25.00 6.32 46.80
C GLY A 8 25.96 7.50 46.68
N LYS A 9 27.20 7.39 47.16
CA LYS A 9 28.20 8.46 47.03
C LYS A 9 29.07 8.22 45.79
N LEU A 10 28.82 9.01 44.75
CA LEU A 10 29.61 9.07 43.52
C LEU A 10 30.92 9.81 43.79
N TYR A 11 31.85 9.23 44.54
CA TYR A 11 33.15 9.88 44.70
C TYR A 11 34.30 8.88 44.86
N GLU A 12 35.42 9.23 44.22
CA GLU A 12 36.80 8.96 44.64
C GLU A 12 37.65 7.81 44.06
N PHE A 13 37.32 7.19 42.91
CA PHE A 13 38.25 6.24 42.26
C PHE A 13 38.51 6.48 40.77
N CYS A 14 38.34 7.72 40.31
CA CYS A 14 38.73 8.08 38.95
C CYS A 14 40.11 8.75 38.97
N SER A 15 41.12 8.11 38.36
CA SER A 15 42.38 8.79 38.05
C SER A 15 42.08 9.92 37.07
N VAL A 16 42.05 11.17 37.51
CA VAL A 16 41.92 12.34 36.62
C VAL A 16 43.14 12.32 35.69
N PRO A 17 42.99 12.28 34.34
CA PRO A 17 41.87 12.75 33.50
C PRO A 17 41.05 11.64 32.79
N SER A 18 41.04 10.41 33.29
CA SER A 18 40.41 9.26 32.62
C SER A 18 38.86 9.26 32.61
N MET A 19 38.22 9.90 33.60
CA MET A 19 36.76 9.97 33.70
C MET A 19 36.14 10.76 32.56
N MET A 20 36.67 11.96 32.28
CA MET A 20 36.18 12.78 31.17
C MET A 20 36.34 12.07 29.83
N LYS A 21 37.49 11.41 29.59
CA LYS A 21 37.71 10.61 28.37
C LYS A 21 36.73 9.44 28.25
N THR A 22 36.37 8.81 29.38
CA THR A 22 35.42 7.69 29.41
C THR A 22 33.99 8.17 29.14
N LEU A 23 33.58 9.27 29.75
CA LEU A 23 32.28 9.92 29.51
C LEU A 23 32.17 10.42 28.06
N GLU A 24 33.21 11.04 27.53
CA GLU A 24 33.24 11.52 26.15
C GLU A 24 33.19 10.35 25.15
N ARG A 25 33.91 9.25 25.42
CA ARG A 25 33.82 8.02 24.61
C ARG A 25 32.42 7.39 24.70
N TYR A 26 31.83 7.33 25.89
CA TYR A 26 30.46 6.83 26.06
C TYR A 26 29.46 7.69 25.30
N GLN A 27 29.55 9.02 25.40
CA GLN A 27 28.69 9.94 24.66
C GLN A 27 28.86 9.79 23.15
N LYS A 28 30.10 9.63 22.66
CA LYS A 28 30.37 9.36 21.23
C LYS A 28 29.87 7.98 20.77
N CYS A 29 29.89 6.95 21.63
CA CYS A 29 29.41 5.61 21.29
C CYS A 29 27.89 5.44 21.45
N SER A 30 27.26 6.10 22.42
CA SER A 30 25.82 6.04 22.67
C SER A 30 25.02 7.05 21.84
N TYR A 31 25.57 8.24 21.59
CA TYR A 31 24.85 9.31 20.87
C TYR A 31 25.53 9.74 19.56
N GLY A 32 26.75 9.29 19.29
CA GLY A 32 27.61 9.87 18.24
C GLY A 32 27.60 9.20 16.87
N GLY A 33 26.74 8.23 16.56
CA GLY A 33 26.71 7.75 15.17
C GLY A 33 25.73 6.64 14.77
N SER A 34 25.14 5.90 15.70
CA SER A 34 24.30 4.74 15.36
C SER A 34 22.80 4.99 15.52
N GLU A 35 22.36 5.59 16.64
CA GLU A 35 20.92 5.79 16.89
C GLU A 35 20.30 6.88 16.01
N SER A 36 21.01 7.96 15.72
CA SER A 36 20.53 9.02 14.83
C SER A 36 20.39 8.55 13.39
N ASN A 37 21.36 7.79 12.88
CA ASN A 37 21.29 7.19 11.55
C ASN A 37 20.21 6.11 11.46
N PHE A 38 20.00 5.33 12.53
CA PHE A 38 18.93 4.35 12.60
C PHE A 38 17.55 5.03 12.60
N GLN A 39 17.35 6.06 13.42
CA GLN A 39 16.10 6.85 13.44
C GLN A 39 15.84 7.57 12.12
N VAL A 40 16.88 8.11 11.45
CA VAL A 40 16.73 8.73 10.13
C VAL A 40 16.30 7.69 9.09
N LYS A 41 16.92 6.50 9.10
CA LYS A 41 16.57 5.41 8.17
C LYS A 41 15.16 4.87 8.45
N GLU A 42 14.78 4.70 9.70
CA GLU A 42 13.43 4.27 10.10
C GLU A 42 12.37 5.31 9.70
N ASN A 43 12.63 6.60 9.96
CA ASN A 43 11.76 7.69 9.51
C ASN A 43 11.64 7.74 7.98
N GLN A 44 12.72 7.50 7.25
CA GLN A 44 12.70 7.46 5.79
C GLN A 44 11.88 6.28 5.27
N LEU A 45 11.99 5.10 5.91
CA LEU A 45 11.16 3.93 5.59
C LEU A 45 9.67 4.19 5.86
N VAL A 46 9.34 4.80 7.00
CA VAL A 46 7.96 5.18 7.34
C VAL A 46 7.41 6.21 6.34
N GLN A 47 8.22 7.19 5.94
CA GLN A 47 7.83 8.16 4.91
C GLN A 47 7.62 7.49 3.55
N SER A 48 8.50 6.58 3.14
CA SER A 48 8.34 5.81 1.90
C SER A 48 7.06 4.98 1.92
N SER A 49 6.81 4.24 3.00
CA SER A 49 5.60 3.45 3.20
C SER A 49 4.34 4.32 3.15
N ARG A 50 4.35 5.49 3.79
CA ARG A 50 3.25 6.46 3.72
C ARG A 50 3.03 6.96 2.29
N GLN A 51 4.09 7.25 1.54
CA GLN A 51 3.97 7.68 0.15
C GLN A 51 3.38 6.58 -0.74
N GLU A 52 3.82 5.33 -0.56
CA GLU A 52 3.25 4.17 -1.27
C GLU A 52 1.78 3.97 -0.94
N TYR A 53 1.42 4.09 0.34
CA TYR A 53 0.02 4.05 0.77
C TYR A 53 -0.82 5.14 0.09
N MET A 54 -0.33 6.38 0.02
CA MET A 54 -1.06 7.48 -0.63
C MET A 54 -1.22 7.22 -2.14
N LYS A 55 -0.20 6.65 -2.80
CA LYS A 55 -0.31 6.24 -4.21
C LYS A 55 -1.37 5.14 -4.40
N LEU A 56 -1.39 4.14 -3.51
CA LEU A 56 -2.37 3.06 -3.55
C LEU A 56 -3.79 3.58 -3.31
N LYS A 57 -3.96 4.46 -2.31
CA LYS A 57 -5.24 5.10 -2.00
C LYS A 57 -5.78 5.90 -3.20
N ALA A 58 -4.94 6.70 -3.84
CA ALA A 58 -5.34 7.45 -5.03
C ALA A 58 -5.77 6.53 -6.19
N ARG A 59 -5.09 5.39 -6.39
CA ARG A 59 -5.49 4.38 -7.39
C ARG A 59 -6.84 3.76 -7.05
N LEU A 60 -7.08 3.45 -5.78
CA LEU A 60 -8.35 2.89 -5.31
C LEU A 60 -9.50 3.89 -5.54
N GLU A 61 -9.31 5.15 -5.18
CA GLU A 61 -10.31 6.21 -5.40
C GLU A 61 -10.58 6.45 -6.89
N ALA A 62 -9.57 6.36 -7.75
CA ALA A 62 -9.76 6.42 -9.21
C ALA A 62 -10.55 5.22 -9.74
N LEU A 63 -10.25 4.01 -9.24
CA LEU A 63 -10.95 2.79 -9.64
C LEU A 63 -12.42 2.81 -9.20
N GLN A 64 -12.70 3.24 -7.97
CA GLN A 64 -14.07 3.38 -7.46
C GLN A 64 -14.87 4.40 -8.26
N ARG A 65 -14.28 5.55 -8.61
CA ARG A 65 -14.93 6.52 -9.50
C ARG A 65 -15.22 5.94 -10.87
N SER A 66 -14.27 5.23 -11.47
CA SER A 66 -14.48 4.55 -12.75
C SER A 66 -15.64 3.54 -12.68
N GLN A 67 -15.71 2.75 -11.60
CA GLN A 67 -16.82 1.81 -11.38
C GLN A 67 -18.18 2.52 -11.30
N ARG A 68 -18.28 3.61 -10.52
CA ARG A 68 -19.52 4.39 -10.42
C ARG A 68 -19.94 4.94 -11.78
N ASN A 69 -19.00 5.48 -12.56
CA ASN A 69 -19.27 5.94 -13.91
C ASN A 69 -19.81 4.81 -14.81
N LEU A 70 -19.21 3.62 -14.76
CA LEU A 70 -19.68 2.44 -15.50
C LEU A 70 -21.10 2.01 -15.09
N LEU A 71 -21.51 2.28 -13.85
CA LEU A 71 -22.86 2.05 -13.35
C LEU A 71 -23.84 3.20 -13.65
N GLY A 72 -23.38 4.26 -14.32
CA GLY A 72 -24.20 5.43 -14.64
C GLY A 72 -24.31 6.46 -13.51
N GLU A 73 -23.46 6.36 -12.49
CA GLU A 73 -23.41 7.28 -11.34
C GLU A 73 -22.32 8.37 -11.53
N ASP A 74 -22.41 9.48 -10.81
CA ASP A 74 -21.41 10.58 -10.77
C ASP A 74 -20.96 11.17 -12.12
N LEU A 75 -21.80 11.02 -13.16
CA LEU A 75 -21.45 11.38 -14.53
C LEU A 75 -21.24 12.89 -14.78
N GLY A 76 -21.73 13.75 -13.89
CA GLY A 76 -21.65 15.21 -14.04
C GLY A 76 -20.22 15.77 -14.05
N THR A 77 -19.23 14.98 -13.65
CA THR A 77 -17.81 15.37 -13.68
C THR A 77 -17.11 15.04 -15.00
N LEU A 78 -17.74 14.26 -15.88
CA LEU A 78 -17.20 13.83 -17.16
C LEU A 78 -17.47 14.87 -18.25
N SER A 79 -16.50 15.07 -19.14
CA SER A 79 -16.71 15.82 -20.37
C SER A 79 -17.54 15.02 -21.38
N VAL A 80 -18.10 15.71 -22.38
CA VAL A 80 -18.87 15.08 -23.47
C VAL A 80 -18.06 13.99 -24.19
N LYS A 81 -16.76 14.20 -24.37
CA LYS A 81 -15.87 13.21 -25.00
C LYS A 81 -15.71 11.96 -24.14
N GLU A 82 -15.58 12.12 -22.83
CA GLU A 82 -15.46 11.00 -21.90
C GLU A 82 -16.78 10.24 -21.77
N LEU A 83 -17.92 10.93 -21.84
CA LEU A 83 -19.25 10.30 -21.88
C LEU A 83 -19.46 9.48 -23.15
N ASP A 84 -19.10 10.01 -24.32
CA ASP A 84 -19.17 9.28 -25.60
C ASP A 84 -18.26 8.03 -25.60
N TYR A 85 -17.07 8.14 -25.02
CA TYR A 85 -16.19 6.99 -24.84
C TYR A 85 -16.81 5.93 -23.91
N LEU A 86 -17.34 6.36 -22.77
CA LEU A 86 -17.98 5.49 -21.78
C LEU A 86 -19.18 4.75 -22.38
N GLU A 87 -20.03 5.46 -23.12
CA GLU A 87 -21.19 4.89 -23.81
C GLU A 87 -20.78 3.81 -24.81
N LYS A 88 -19.78 4.09 -25.66
CA LYS A 88 -19.25 3.11 -26.63
C LYS A 88 -18.67 1.88 -25.95
N GLN A 89 -17.95 2.07 -24.85
CA GLN A 89 -17.37 0.97 -24.07
C GLN A 89 -18.48 0.08 -23.48
N LEU A 90 -19.54 0.68 -22.92
CA LEU A 90 -20.67 -0.04 -22.35
C LEU A 90 -21.48 -0.78 -23.43
N ASP A 91 -21.75 -0.15 -24.58
CA ASP A 91 -22.45 -0.79 -25.70
C ASP A 91 -21.69 -2.01 -26.25
N MET A 92 -20.37 -1.86 -26.46
CA MET A 92 -19.52 -2.95 -26.94
C MET A 92 -19.48 -4.13 -25.97
N SER A 93 -19.19 -3.86 -24.69
CA SER A 93 -19.14 -4.91 -23.67
C SER A 93 -20.50 -5.59 -23.45
N LEU A 94 -21.60 -4.85 -23.50
CA LEU A 94 -22.94 -5.42 -23.40
C LEU A 94 -23.27 -6.34 -24.57
N LYS A 95 -22.87 -5.98 -25.80
CA LYS A 95 -23.01 -6.85 -26.98
C LYS A 95 -22.22 -8.15 -26.81
N GLU A 96 -20.97 -8.07 -26.35
CA GLU A 96 -20.13 -9.26 -26.10
C GLU A 96 -20.71 -10.18 -25.02
N ILE A 97 -21.21 -9.61 -23.91
CA ILE A 97 -21.86 -10.36 -22.83
C ILE A 97 -23.10 -11.07 -23.36
N ARG A 98 -23.96 -10.38 -24.11
CA ARG A 98 -25.18 -10.96 -24.70
C ARG A 98 -24.85 -12.06 -25.70
N SER A 99 -23.85 -11.85 -26.55
CA SER A 99 -23.39 -12.84 -27.52
C SER A 99 -22.91 -14.11 -26.81
N THR A 100 -22.01 -13.95 -25.83
CA THR A 100 -21.47 -15.06 -25.04
C THR A 100 -22.58 -15.83 -24.33
N ARG A 101 -23.52 -15.13 -23.69
CA ARG A 101 -24.65 -15.77 -22.99
C ARG A 101 -25.56 -16.52 -23.97
N THR A 102 -25.81 -15.96 -25.14
CA THR A 102 -26.63 -16.60 -26.17
C THR A 102 -25.95 -17.87 -26.67
N GLN A 103 -24.66 -17.81 -26.98
CA GLN A 103 -23.89 -18.96 -27.41
C GLN A 103 -23.93 -20.08 -26.36
N GLN A 104 -23.69 -19.75 -25.09
CA GLN A 104 -23.76 -20.72 -24.00
C GLN A 104 -25.13 -21.41 -23.88
N MET A 105 -26.23 -20.65 -24.06
CA MET A 105 -27.58 -21.22 -24.04
C MET A 105 -27.83 -22.15 -25.23
N LEU A 106 -27.34 -21.80 -26.42
CA LEU A 106 -27.45 -22.65 -27.62
C LEU A 106 -26.63 -23.93 -27.48
N ASP A 107 -25.43 -23.85 -26.92
CA ASP A 107 -24.58 -25.01 -26.65
C ASP A 107 -25.28 -25.97 -25.67
N GLN A 108 -25.85 -25.43 -24.58
CA GLN A 108 -26.63 -26.20 -23.61
C GLN A 108 -27.86 -26.86 -24.24
N LEU A 109 -28.61 -26.14 -25.08
CA LEU A 109 -29.77 -26.68 -25.78
C LEU A 109 -29.36 -27.85 -26.70
N THR A 110 -28.28 -27.67 -27.45
CA THR A 110 -27.76 -28.68 -28.37
C THR A 110 -27.33 -29.94 -27.63
N ASP A 111 -26.66 -29.78 -26.49
CA ASP A 111 -26.24 -30.90 -25.64
C ASP A 111 -27.43 -31.66 -25.05
N LEU A 112 -28.48 -30.95 -24.61
CA LEU A 112 -29.70 -31.58 -24.10
C LEU A 112 -30.44 -32.35 -25.20
N GLN A 113 -30.59 -31.77 -26.39
CA GLN A 113 -31.20 -32.46 -27.55
C GLN A 113 -30.41 -33.71 -27.95
N ARG A 114 -29.08 -33.64 -27.94
CA ARG A 114 -28.24 -34.81 -28.22
C ARG A 114 -28.43 -35.91 -27.19
N ARG A 115 -28.58 -35.56 -25.90
CA ARG A 115 -28.84 -36.54 -24.84
C ARG A 115 -30.21 -37.19 -24.98
N GLU A 116 -31.23 -36.41 -25.33
CA GLU A 116 -32.58 -36.92 -25.59
C GLU A 116 -32.61 -37.93 -26.74
N GLN A 117 -31.89 -37.67 -27.83
CA GLN A 117 -31.82 -38.57 -29.00
C GLN A 117 -31.09 -39.91 -28.73
N VAL A 118 -30.29 -39.97 -27.66
CA VAL A 118 -29.54 -41.18 -27.28
C VAL A 118 -30.32 -42.04 -26.27
N LEU A 119 -31.40 -41.50 -25.68
CA LEU A 119 -32.34 -42.21 -24.80
C LEU A 119 -33.44 -42.92 -25.60
#